data_AF-A0A382N2F0-F1
#
_entry.id   AF-A0A382N2F0-F1
#
_cell.length_a   1.000
_cell.length_b   1.000
_cell.length_c   1.000
_cell.angle_alpha   90.00
_cell.angle_beta   90.00
_cell.angle_gamma   90.00
#
_symmetry.space_group_name_H-M   'P 1'
#
loop_
_entity.id
_entity.type
_entity.pdbx_description
1 polymer ?
#
loop_
_entity_poly.entity_id
_entity_poly.type
_entity_poly.pdbx_seq_one_letter_code
_entity_poly.pdbx_strand_id
1 'polypeptide(L)'
;MTWIQALEYKANAIVGTFAIFSGLAIEFLIWKQVFQIQELNEIRGFTFNGLMAYIFLCMIVGQLKSSWATSIEMIDSIRTGEMNKYLIRPISFFTYHFMMFIGHNSLFYIVYTTVLILFPILLPGYAFPTFIHIIGFIAALLISIYLSYSIYFCMVCFAFW
;
A
#
# COMPACT_ATOMS: atom_id res chain seq x y z
N MET A 1 0.49 3.06 -17.38
CA MET A 1 -0.47 1.99 -17.76
C MET A 1 -1.93 2.46 -17.63
N THR A 2 -2.83 2.04 -18.52
CA THR A 2 -4.29 2.29 -18.38
C THR A 2 -5.00 1.18 -17.58
N TRP A 3 -6.21 1.45 -17.07
CA TRP A 3 -7.06 0.49 -16.35
C TRP A 3 -7.22 -0.86 -17.08
N ILE A 4 -7.31 -0.81 -18.41
CA ILE A 4 -7.52 -1.98 -19.27
C ILE A 4 -6.25 -2.84 -19.30
N GLN A 5 -5.07 -2.23 -19.41
CA GLN A 5 -3.79 -2.95 -19.39
C GLN A 5 -3.53 -3.62 -18.03
N ALA A 6 -3.93 -2.98 -16.92
CA ALA A 6 -3.82 -3.60 -15.59
C ALA A 6 -4.69 -4.86 -15.44
N LEU A 7 -5.88 -4.88 -16.07
CA LEU A 7 -6.78 -6.04 -16.09
C LEU A 7 -6.35 -7.11 -17.11
N GLU A 8 -5.61 -6.72 -18.14
CA GLU A 8 -5.09 -7.60 -19.20
C GLU A 8 -3.98 -8.54 -18.66
N TYR A 9 -3.14 -8.04 -17.76
CA TYR A 9 -2.08 -8.82 -17.09
C TYR A 9 -2.57 -9.66 -15.90
N LYS A 10 -3.59 -10.51 -16.14
CA LYS A 10 -4.21 -11.39 -15.12
C LYS A 10 -3.20 -12.25 -14.34
N ALA A 11 -2.13 -12.71 -15.00
CA ALA A 11 -1.07 -13.49 -14.36
C ALA A 11 -0.34 -12.69 -13.28
N ASN A 12 -0.09 -11.40 -13.50
CA ASN A 12 0.60 -10.55 -12.55
C ASN A 12 -0.27 -10.30 -11.30
N ALA A 13 -1.60 -10.19 -11.48
CA ALA A 13 -2.54 -10.09 -10.37
C ALA A 13 -2.58 -11.39 -9.52
N ILE A 14 -2.55 -12.56 -10.15
CA ILE A 14 -2.54 -13.85 -9.44
C ILE A 14 -1.24 -14.03 -8.65
N VAL A 15 -0.09 -13.77 -9.30
CA VAL A 15 1.23 -13.87 -8.65
C VAL A 15 1.35 -12.88 -7.50
N GLY A 16 0.91 -11.63 -7.69
CA GLY A 16 0.89 -10.62 -6.64
C GLY A 16 -0.01 -11.01 -5.46
N THR A 17 -1.19 -11.58 -5.73
CA THR A 17 -2.09 -12.09 -4.69
C THR A 17 -1.45 -13.23 -3.90
N PHE A 18 -0.84 -14.19 -4.60
CA PHE A 18 -0.12 -15.31 -3.96
C PHE A 18 1.03 -14.81 -3.08
N ALA A 19 1.81 -13.84 -3.57
CA ALA A 19 2.91 -13.25 -2.80
C ALA A 19 2.43 -12.63 -1.48
N ILE A 20 1.31 -11.90 -1.49
CA ILE A 20 0.73 -11.31 -0.28
C ILE A 20 0.29 -12.40 0.71
N PHE A 21 -0.44 -13.42 0.24
CA PHE A 21 -0.87 -14.52 1.11
C PHE A 21 0.32 -15.30 1.68
N SER A 22 1.36 -15.55 0.88
CA SER A 22 2.58 -16.19 1.36
C SER A 22 3.30 -15.35 2.40
N GLY A 23 3.38 -14.02 2.21
CA GLY A 23 3.99 -13.10 3.18
C GLY A 23 3.24 -13.13 4.51
N LEU A 24 1.91 -13.11 4.47
CA LEU A 24 1.08 -13.22 5.67
C LEU A 24 1.26 -14.58 6.36
N ALA A 25 1.32 -15.68 5.61
CA ALA A 25 1.54 -17.01 6.16
C ALA A 25 2.91 -17.12 6.84
N ILE A 26 3.95 -16.53 6.24
CA ILE A 26 5.30 -16.50 6.82
C ILE A 26 5.29 -15.73 8.16
N GLU A 27 4.72 -14.52 8.19
CA GLU A 27 4.59 -13.74 9.43
C GLU A 27 3.83 -14.51 10.51
N PHE A 28 2.71 -15.15 10.15
CA PHE A 28 1.94 -15.97 11.08
C PHE A 28 2.75 -17.13 11.65
N LEU A 29 3.50 -17.86 10.82
CA LEU A 29 4.32 -18.98 11.26
C LEU A 29 5.46 -18.53 12.18
N ILE A 30 6.13 -17.43 11.84
CA ILE A 30 7.21 -16.86 12.65
C ILE A 30 6.66 -16.46 14.03
N TRP A 31 5.60 -15.64 14.06
CA TRP A 31 5.06 -15.16 15.33
C TRP A 31 4.43 -16.27 16.16
N LYS A 32 3.81 -17.26 15.52
CA LYS A 32 3.31 -18.44 16.23
C LYS A 32 4.45 -19.17 16.96
N GLN A 33 5.59 -19.38 16.30
CA GLN A 33 6.74 -20.05 16.92
C GLN A 33 7.36 -19.21 18.04
N VAL A 34 7.49 -17.90 17.84
CA VAL A 34 8.03 -16.99 18.86
C VAL A 34 7.19 -17.02 20.15
N PHE A 35 5.87 -16.94 20.03
CA PHE A 35 4.96 -17.02 21.18
C PHE A 35 4.99 -18.40 21.85
N GLN A 36 5.11 -19.48 21.08
CA GLN A 36 5.19 -20.84 21.62
C GLN A 36 6.50 -21.12 22.37
N ILE A 37 7.64 -20.71 21.83
CA ILE A 37 8.96 -21.00 22.42
C ILE A 37 9.19 -20.20 23.70
N GLN A 38 8.72 -18.95 23.73
CA GLN A 38 8.96 -18.07 24.87
C GLN A 38 7.88 -18.21 25.96
N GLU A 39 6.86 -19.05 25.75
CA GLU A 39 5.68 -19.20 26.62
C GLU A 39 5.04 -17.85 27.03
N LEU A 40 5.12 -16.87 26.13
CA LEU A 40 4.63 -15.52 26.38
C LEU A 40 3.15 -15.45 26.05
N ASN A 41 2.36 -14.92 26.99
CA ASN A 41 0.98 -14.55 26.71
C ASN A 41 0.89 -13.21 25.95
N GLU A 42 1.87 -12.32 26.15
CA GLU A 42 1.91 -10.99 25.54
C GLU A 42 3.34 -10.57 25.20
N ILE A 43 3.49 -9.90 24.07
CA ILE A 43 4.73 -9.24 23.65
C ILE A 43 4.46 -7.73 23.58
N ARG A 44 5.07 -6.95 24.47
CA ARG A 44 4.93 -5.49 24.53
C ARG A 44 3.46 -5.01 24.54
N GLY A 45 2.59 -5.72 25.26
CA GLY A 45 1.16 -5.43 25.35
C GLY A 45 0.31 -5.92 24.17
N PHE A 46 0.91 -6.63 23.21
CA PHE A 46 0.17 -7.33 22.17
C PHE A 46 0.01 -8.81 22.52
N THR A 47 -1.23 -9.28 22.57
CA THR A 47 -1.56 -10.70 22.45
C THR A 47 -1.25 -11.18 21.03
N PHE A 48 -1.11 -12.49 20.83
CA PHE A 48 -0.85 -13.07 19.50
C PHE A 48 -1.84 -12.57 18.43
N ASN A 49 -3.15 -12.60 18.74
CA ASN A 49 -4.19 -12.13 17.82
C ASN A 49 -4.10 -10.61 17.57
N GLY A 50 -3.77 -9.83 18.60
CA GLY A 50 -3.58 -8.39 18.46
C GLY A 50 -2.38 -8.03 17.58
N LEU A 51 -1.28 -8.77 17.72
CA LEU A 51 -0.10 -8.60 16.88
C LEU A 51 -0.40 -8.98 15.43
N MET A 52 -1.09 -10.11 15.21
CA MET A 52 -1.47 -10.52 13.86
C MET A 52 -2.43 -9.52 13.20
N ALA A 53 -3.37 -8.98 13.95
CA ALA A 53 -4.26 -7.93 13.48
C ALA A 53 -3.47 -6.68 13.04
N TYR A 54 -2.49 -6.26 13.85
CA TYR A 54 -1.61 -5.14 13.54
C TYR A 54 -0.80 -5.38 12.27
N ILE A 55 -0.12 -6.53 12.16
CA ILE A 55 0.70 -6.88 10.98
C ILE A 55 -0.16 -6.90 9.72
N PHE A 56 -1.35 -7.49 9.79
CA PHE A 56 -2.27 -7.54 8.66
C PHE A 56 -2.69 -6.13 8.20
N LEU A 57 -3.03 -5.23 9.14
CA LEU A 57 -3.33 -3.84 8.83
C LEU A 57 -2.12 -3.12 8.21
N CYS A 58 -0.92 -3.34 8.75
CA CYS A 58 0.32 -2.77 8.20
C CYS A 58 0.58 -3.22 6.76
N MET A 59 0.33 -4.48 6.43
CA MET A 59 0.47 -4.97 5.06
C MET A 59 -0.52 -4.27 4.12
N ILE A 60 -1.78 -4.15 4.52
CA ILE A 60 -2.81 -3.47 3.71
C ILE A 60 -2.41 -2.01 3.47
N VAL A 61 -2.07 -1.28 4.52
CA VAL A 61 -1.63 0.13 4.42
C VAL A 61 -0.37 0.23 3.55
N GLY A 62 0.55 -0.72 3.67
CA GLY A 62 1.76 -0.80 2.85
C GLY A 62 1.46 -0.90 1.36
N GLN A 63 0.49 -1.71 0.97
CA GLN A 63 0.08 -1.85 -0.43
C GLN A 63 -0.65 -0.60 -0.93
N LEU A 64 -1.56 -0.04 -0.13
CA LEU A 64 -2.32 1.16 -0.48
C LEU A 64 -1.42 2.39 -0.75
N LYS A 65 -0.30 2.53 -0.03
CA LYS A 65 0.60 3.68 -0.20
C LYS A 65 1.68 3.49 -1.27
N SER A 66 1.79 2.31 -1.88
CA SER A 66 2.91 1.98 -2.76
C SER A 66 2.84 2.74 -4.10
N SER A 67 3.84 3.60 -4.36
CA SER A 67 3.93 4.43 -5.59
C SER A 67 5.05 3.98 -6.54
N TRP A 68 5.60 2.78 -6.35
CA TRP A 68 6.79 2.33 -7.07
C TRP A 68 6.62 2.32 -8.60
N ALA A 69 5.49 1.80 -9.11
CA ALA A 69 5.23 1.72 -10.55
C ALA A 69 5.25 3.11 -11.22
N THR A 70 4.56 4.09 -10.63
CA THR A 70 4.55 5.47 -11.14
C THR A 70 5.93 6.12 -11.07
N SER A 71 6.73 5.81 -10.04
CA SER A 71 8.08 6.34 -9.92
C SER A 71 9.00 5.88 -11.05
N ILE A 72 8.89 4.61 -11.48
CA ILE A 72 9.65 4.10 -12.64
C ILE A 72 9.21 4.80 -13.93
N GLU A 73 7.90 4.92 -14.16
CA GLU A 73 7.38 5.63 -15.34
C GLU A 73 7.88 7.09 -15.40
N MET A 74 7.99 7.75 -14.25
CA MET A 74 8.56 9.11 -14.18
C MET A 74 10.06 9.14 -14.48
N ILE A 75 10.85 8.19 -13.95
CA ILE A 75 12.28 8.06 -14.23
C ILE A 75 12.50 7.84 -15.73
N ASP A 76 11.73 6.95 -16.35
CA ASP A 76 11.81 6.69 -17.79
C ASP A 76 11.41 7.92 -18.61
N SER A 77 10.41 8.69 -18.16
CA SER A 77 9.99 9.94 -18.81
C SER A 77 11.09 11.01 -18.77
N ILE A 78 11.90 11.06 -17.70
CA ILE A 78 13.07 11.93 -17.59
C ILE A 78 14.16 11.45 -18.54
N ARG A 79 14.47 10.15 -18.49
CA ARG A 79 15.53 9.52 -19.29
C ARG A 79 15.31 9.65 -20.80
N THR A 80 14.07 9.56 -21.24
CA THR A 80 13.69 9.62 -22.67
C THR A 80 13.44 11.04 -23.17
N GLY A 81 13.48 12.05 -22.29
CA GLY A 81 13.18 13.45 -22.64
C GLY A 81 11.70 13.74 -22.87
N GLU A 82 10.81 12.77 -22.60
CA GLU A 82 9.36 12.97 -22.68
C GLU A 82 8.85 14.02 -21.70
N MET A 83 9.63 14.36 -20.66
CA MET A 83 9.27 15.42 -19.72
C MET A 83 9.03 16.78 -20.40
N ASN A 84 9.67 17.05 -21.55
CA ASN A 84 9.54 18.31 -22.28
C ASN A 84 8.08 18.65 -22.64
N LYS A 85 7.22 17.64 -22.84
CA LYS A 85 5.78 17.85 -23.13
C LYS A 85 5.03 18.55 -21.99
N TYR A 86 5.51 18.41 -20.76
CA TYR A 86 4.92 19.05 -19.58
C TYR A 86 5.43 20.48 -19.36
N LEU A 87 6.53 20.88 -20.01
CA LEU A 87 7.02 22.27 -19.95
C LEU A 87 6.19 23.22 -20.83
N ILE A 88 5.65 22.69 -21.93
CA ILE A 88 4.85 23.47 -22.90
C ILE A 88 3.34 23.44 -22.61
N ARG A 89 2.86 22.50 -21.79
CA ARG A 89 1.46 22.37 -21.39
C ARG A 89 1.27 22.95 -19.99
N PRO A 90 0.11 23.56 -19.66
CA PRO A 90 -0.17 24.10 -18.33
C PRO A 90 -0.51 22.98 -17.33
N ILE A 91 0.31 21.93 -17.26
CA ILE A 91 0.10 20.76 -16.41
C ILE A 91 1.42 20.44 -15.70
N SER A 92 1.40 20.50 -14.38
CA SER A 92 2.55 20.10 -13.56
C SER A 92 2.84 18.61 -13.70
N PHE A 93 4.11 18.27 -13.93
CA PHE A 93 4.60 16.89 -13.93
C PHE A 93 4.22 16.16 -12.64
N PHE A 94 4.35 16.83 -11.48
CA PHE A 94 3.99 16.28 -10.17
C PHE A 94 2.50 15.92 -10.09
N THR A 95 1.61 16.86 -10.43
CA THR A 95 0.17 16.66 -10.29
C THR A 95 -0.36 15.64 -11.28
N TYR A 96 0.18 15.63 -12.51
CA TYR A 96 -0.19 14.66 -13.52
C TYR A 96 0.12 13.23 -13.07
N HIS A 97 1.36 12.97 -12.64
CA HIS A 97 1.75 11.65 -12.16
C HIS A 97 1.08 11.27 -10.84
N PHE A 98 0.71 12.25 -10.00
CA PHE A 98 -0.09 11.99 -8.80
C PHE A 98 -1.48 11.46 -9.16
N MET A 99 -2.15 12.07 -10.14
CA MET A 99 -3.45 11.58 -10.63
C MET A 99 -3.33 10.21 -11.31
N MET A 100 -2.23 9.97 -12.04
CA MET A 100 -1.93 8.66 -12.61
C MET A 100 -1.71 7.60 -11.53
N PHE A 101 -1.01 7.94 -10.44
CA PHE A 101 -0.80 7.09 -9.27
C PHE A 101 -2.13 6.72 -8.60
N ILE A 102 -3.01 7.70 -8.34
CA ILE A 102 -4.35 7.43 -7.79
C ILE A 102 -5.15 6.53 -8.74
N GLY A 103 -5.10 6.82 -10.04
CA GLY A 103 -5.78 6.02 -11.05
C GLY A 103 -5.29 4.57 -11.09
N HIS A 104 -3.97 4.36 -11.05
CA HIS A 104 -3.38 3.02 -11.03
C HIS A 104 -3.78 2.24 -9.77
N ASN A 105 -3.73 2.89 -8.60
CA ASN A 105 -4.03 2.24 -7.33
C ASN A 105 -5.52 2.11 -7.00
N SER A 106 -6.40 2.76 -7.75
CA SER A 106 -7.85 2.70 -7.52
C SER A 106 -8.42 1.26 -7.57
N LEU A 107 -7.89 0.38 -8.42
CA LEU A 107 -8.24 -1.04 -8.45
C LEU A 107 -7.91 -1.74 -7.13
N PHE A 108 -6.70 -1.50 -6.61
CA PHE A 108 -6.26 -2.03 -5.33
C PHE A 108 -7.09 -1.45 -4.18
N TYR A 109 -7.46 -0.18 -4.24
CA TYR A 109 -8.30 0.47 -3.23
C TYR A 109 -9.62 -0.26 -3.05
N ILE A 110 -10.30 -0.65 -4.14
CA ILE A 110 -11.57 -1.41 -4.06
C ILE A 110 -11.39 -2.73 -3.31
N VAL A 111 -10.35 -3.50 -3.65
CA VAL A 111 -10.08 -4.81 -3.04
C VAL A 111 -9.72 -4.66 -1.57
N TYR A 112 -8.78 -3.78 -1.24
CA TYR A 112 -8.30 -3.61 0.12
C TYR A 112 -9.33 -2.93 1.03
N THR A 113 -10.16 -2.02 0.52
CA THR A 113 -11.30 -1.48 1.27
C THR A 113 -12.30 -2.58 1.60
N THR A 114 -12.57 -3.51 0.68
CA THR A 114 -13.43 -4.68 0.96
C THR A 114 -12.85 -5.54 2.08
N VAL A 115 -11.54 -5.81 2.03
CA VAL A 115 -10.84 -6.57 3.09
C VAL A 115 -10.90 -5.83 4.44
N LEU A 116 -10.71 -4.51 4.46
CA LEU A 116 -10.82 -3.69 5.68
C LEU A 116 -12.23 -3.72 6.29
N ILE A 117 -13.28 -3.77 5.48
CA ILE A 117 -14.67 -3.90 5.96
C ILE A 117 -14.92 -5.29 6.55
N LEU A 118 -14.35 -6.34 5.96
CA LEU A 118 -14.46 -7.71 6.47
C LEU A 118 -13.60 -7.96 7.71
N PHE A 119 -12.57 -7.15 7.95
CA PHE A 119 -11.60 -7.37 9.00
C PHE A 119 -12.18 -7.39 10.43
N PRO A 120 -13.08 -6.47 10.84
CA PRO A 120 -13.77 -6.56 12.14
C PRO A 120 -14.64 -7.81 12.32
N ILE A 121 -15.08 -8.43 11.21
CA ILE A 121 -15.85 -9.68 11.23
C ILE A 121 -14.92 -10.87 11.46
N LEU A 122 -13.74 -10.86 10.82
CA LEU A 122 -12.74 -11.93 10.91
C LEU A 122 -12.02 -11.95 12.27
N LEU A 123 -11.76 -10.78 12.85
CA LEU A 123 -11.05 -10.61 14.13
C LEU A 123 -11.83 -9.65 15.04
N PRO A 124 -12.95 -10.11 15.64
CA PRO A 124 -13.80 -9.27 16.47
C PRO A 124 -13.01 -8.76 17.69
N GLY A 125 -13.10 -7.44 17.92
CA GLY A 125 -12.48 -6.78 19.08
C GLY A 125 -11.04 -6.31 18.89
N TYR A 126 -10.36 -6.68 17.80
CA TYR A 126 -8.96 -6.27 17.54
C TYR A 126 -8.82 -5.09 16.58
N ALA A 127 -9.90 -4.67 15.91
CA ALA A 127 -9.89 -3.61 14.92
C ALA A 127 -10.94 -2.54 15.22
N PHE A 128 -10.55 -1.27 15.13
CA PHE A 128 -11.45 -0.11 15.15
C PHE A 128 -12.52 -0.14 16.27
N PRO A 129 -12.10 -0.08 17.56
CA PRO A 129 -13.03 -0.24 18.69
C PRO A 129 -14.09 0.86 18.76
N THR A 130 -13.80 2.07 18.25
CA THR A 130 -14.77 3.17 18.20
C THR A 130 -14.74 3.85 16.83
N PHE A 131 -15.82 4.54 16.50
CA PHE A 131 -15.96 5.30 15.25
C PHE A 131 -14.86 6.36 15.06
N ILE A 132 -14.35 6.94 16.15
CA ILE A 132 -13.24 7.90 16.12
C ILE A 132 -11.95 7.26 15.57
N HIS A 133 -11.69 5.98 15.89
CA HIS A 133 -10.51 5.28 15.36
C HIS A 133 -10.62 5.06 13.85
N ILE A 134 -11.83 4.87 13.31
CA ILE A 134 -12.06 4.74 11.87
C ILE A 134 -11.75 6.06 11.17
N ILE A 135 -12.29 7.18 11.67
CA ILE A 135 -12.01 8.51 11.10
C ILE A 135 -10.51 8.81 11.17
N GLY A 136 -9.89 8.58 12.33
CA GLY A 136 -8.45 8.78 12.53
C GLY A 136 -7.61 7.93 11.58
N PHE A 137 -7.99 6.67 11.36
CA PHE A 137 -7.31 5.79 10.41
C PHE A 137 -7.44 6.28 8.97
N ILE A 138 -8.64 6.69 8.53
CA ILE A 138 -8.84 7.23 7.18
C ILE A 138 -8.01 8.49 6.97
N ALA A 139 -8.02 9.42 7.94
CA ALA A 139 -7.21 10.64 7.86
C ALA A 139 -5.71 10.33 7.80
N ALA A 140 -5.21 9.43 8.66
CA ALA A 140 -3.82 9.01 8.66
C ALA A 140 -3.42 8.29 7.35
N LEU A 141 -4.32 7.48 6.79
CA LEU A 141 -4.12 6.78 5.53
C LEU A 141 -3.98 7.77 4.37
N LEU A 142 -4.86 8.77 4.27
CA LEU A 142 -4.78 9.81 3.23
C LEU A 142 -3.46 10.59 3.30
N ILE A 143 -3.05 10.98 4.52
CA ILE A 143 -1.77 11.66 4.74
C ILE A 143 -0.60 10.74 4.34
N SER A 144 -0.66 9.45 4.71
CA SER A 144 0.38 8.47 4.40
C SER A 144 0.54 8.25 2.89
N ILE A 145 -0.56 8.18 2.13
CA ILE A 145 -0.56 8.04 0.68
C ILE A 145 0.13 9.25 0.03
N TYR A 146 -0.24 10.46 0.43
CA TYR A 146 0.36 11.68 -0.10
C TYR A 146 1.86 11.80 0.25
N LEU A 147 2.21 11.48 1.50
CA LEU A 147 3.60 11.51 1.96
C LEU A 147 4.46 10.48 1.22
N SER A 148 3.96 9.27 1.05
CA SER A 148 4.63 8.20 0.29
C SER A 148 4.94 8.67 -1.13
N TYR A 149 3.93 9.18 -1.84
CA TYR A 149 4.12 9.72 -3.20
C TYR A 149 5.16 10.84 -3.25
N SER A 150 5.11 11.78 -2.30
CA SER A 150 6.06 12.89 -2.22
C SER A 150 7.50 12.39 -2.03
N ILE A 151 7.72 11.37 -1.20
CA ILE A 151 9.04 10.75 -1.00
C ILE A 151 9.54 10.11 -2.30
N TYR A 152 8.69 9.34 -2.99
CA TYR A 152 9.04 8.76 -4.29
C TYR A 152 9.38 9.84 -5.32
N PHE A 153 8.62 10.93 -5.36
CA PHE A 153 8.89 12.05 -6.26
C PHE A 153 10.26 12.69 -5.97
N CYS A 154 10.58 12.94 -4.71
CA CYS A 154 11.91 13.44 -4.32
C CYS A 154 13.03 12.49 -4.77
N MET A 155 12.83 11.17 -4.67
CA MET A 155 13.80 10.19 -5.18
C MET A 155 13.96 10.29 -6.70
N VAL A 156 12.87 10.45 -7.44
CA VAL A 156 12.91 10.60 -8.90
C VAL A 156 13.64 11.87 -9.34
N CYS A 157 13.58 12.95 -8.57
CA CYS A 157 14.35 14.17 -8.87
C CYS A 157 15.88 13.95 -8.85
N PHE A 158 16.39 12.87 -8.27
CA PHE A 158 17.81 12.51 -8.39
C PHE A 158 18.15 11.76 -9.69
N ALA A 159 17.16 11.41 -10.52
CA ALA A 159 17.38 10.79 -11.83
C ALA A 159 17.78 11.80 -12.93
N PHE A 160 17.67 13.11 -12.65
CA PHE A 160 18.25 14.14 -13.50
C PHE A 160 19.77 14.11 -13.33
N TRP A 161 20.45 13.52 -14.31
CA TRP A 161 21.91 13.62 -14.50
C TRP A 161 22.24 14.86 -15.34
#